data_AF-A0A969VYX2-F1
#
_entry.id   AF-A0A969VYX2-F1
#
_cell.length_a   1.000
_cell.length_b   1.000
_cell.length_c   1.000
_cell.angle_alpha   90.00
_cell.angle_beta   90.00
_cell.angle_gamma   90.00
#
_symmetry.space_group_name_H-M   'P 1'
#
loop_
_entity.id
_entity.type
_entity.pdbx_description
1 polymer ?
#
loop_
_entity_poly.entity_id
_entity_poly.type
_entity_poly.pdbx_seq_one_letter_code
_entity_poly.pdbx_strand_id
1 'polypeptide(L)'
;MANFGINELRLVDPRDDWPNKKAFATSSGAHWILEGAAGARDDCARRSPDMHFVYATTARPREMIKEVVTPAQGIRIGSDSHL
;
A
#
# COMPACT_ATOMS: atom_id res chain seq x y z
N MET A 1 -3.19 7.74 -5.42
CA MET A 1 -3.28 8.04 -3.98
C MET A 1 -3.94 9.40 -3.79
N ALA A 2 -3.20 10.51 -3.91
CA ALA A 2 -3.73 11.87 -3.71
C ALA A 2 -5.00 12.18 -4.56
N ASN A 3 -5.02 11.80 -5.84
CA ASN A 3 -6.20 12.01 -6.72
C ASN A 3 -7.50 11.36 -6.22
N PHE A 4 -7.40 10.40 -5.32
CA PHE A 4 -8.54 9.65 -4.75
C PHE A 4 -8.60 9.79 -3.23
N GLY A 5 -7.95 10.81 -2.65
CA GLY A 5 -8.00 11.08 -1.21
C GLY A 5 -7.19 10.14 -0.31
N ILE A 6 -6.38 9.24 -0.87
CA ILE A 6 -5.53 8.32 -0.09
C ILE A 6 -4.19 8.99 0.21
N ASN A 7 -3.79 8.99 1.48
CA ASN A 7 -2.63 9.70 2.00
C ASN A 7 -1.54 8.82 2.65
N GLU A 8 -1.90 7.62 3.11
CA GLU A 8 -0.96 6.77 3.83
C GLU A 8 -0.20 5.83 2.88
N LEU A 9 1.12 6.04 2.77
CA LEU A 9 2.02 5.19 1.98
C LEU A 9 2.99 4.43 2.88
N ARG A 10 3.04 3.12 2.67
CA ARG A 10 4.01 2.23 3.31
C ARG A 10 4.86 1.52 2.24
N LEU A 11 6.15 1.87 2.13
CA LEU A 11 7.17 1.19 1.30
C LEU A 11 7.92 0.07 2.03
N VAL A 12 8.03 -1.12 1.46
CA VAL A 12 8.77 -2.26 2.03
C VAL A 12 9.98 -2.53 1.14
N ASP A 13 11.16 -2.64 1.75
CA ASP A 13 12.50 -2.76 1.14
C ASP A 13 12.60 -2.26 -0.33
N PRO A 14 12.51 -0.94 -0.58
CA PRO A 14 12.62 -0.42 -1.93
C PRO A 14 14.00 -0.73 -2.51
N ARG A 15 14.02 -1.15 -3.79
CA ARG A 15 15.25 -1.52 -4.52
C ARG A 15 16.30 -0.41 -4.52
N ASP A 16 15.87 0.83 -4.75
CA ASP A 16 16.72 2.01 -4.71
C ASP A 16 16.69 2.65 -3.32
N ASP A 17 17.72 3.44 -3.00
CA ASP A 17 17.79 4.13 -1.72
C ASP A 17 16.59 5.05 -1.47
N TRP A 18 16.23 5.14 -0.18
CA TRP A 18 15.16 5.97 0.31
C TRP A 18 15.71 6.97 1.33
N PRO A 19 15.40 8.26 1.22
CA PRO A 19 14.50 8.90 0.25
C PRO A 19 15.06 8.94 -1.19
N ASN A 20 14.18 8.78 -2.19
CA ASN A 20 14.56 8.72 -3.60
C ASN A 20 14.21 10.02 -4.35
N LYS A 21 15.22 10.78 -4.81
CA LYS A 21 15.01 12.04 -5.54
C LYS A 21 14.12 11.91 -6.78
N LYS A 22 14.21 10.79 -7.51
CA LYS A 22 13.36 10.54 -8.68
C LYS A 22 11.90 10.38 -8.27
N ALA A 23 11.63 9.64 -7.19
CA ALA A 23 10.27 9.46 -6.67
C ALA A 23 9.62 10.81 -6.30
N PHE A 24 10.38 11.68 -5.62
CA PHE A 24 9.93 13.04 -5.29
C PHE A 24 9.64 13.88 -6.54
N ALA A 25 10.55 13.88 -7.53
CA ALA A 25 10.33 14.60 -8.78
C ALA A 25 9.09 14.11 -9.56
N THR A 26 8.78 12.82 -9.51
CA THR A 26 7.62 12.22 -10.17
C THR A 26 6.32 12.25 -9.36
N SER A 27 6.33 12.86 -8.17
CA SER A 27 5.17 12.86 -7.24
C SER A 27 4.06 13.84 -7.62
N SER A 28 4.25 14.69 -8.63
CA SER A 28 3.24 15.64 -9.13
C SER A 28 2.58 16.47 -8.01
N GLY A 29 3.38 17.00 -7.08
CA GLY A 29 2.89 17.79 -5.94
C GLY A 29 2.47 16.97 -4.71
N ALA A 30 2.41 15.64 -4.79
CA ALA A 30 2.06 14.75 -3.69
C ALA A 30 3.27 14.28 -2.86
N HIS A 31 4.33 15.09 -2.77
CA HIS A 31 5.55 14.77 -2.03
C HIS A 31 5.30 14.50 -0.53
N TRP A 32 4.29 15.15 0.05
CA TRP A 32 3.85 14.94 1.43
C TRP A 32 3.45 13.48 1.74
N ILE A 33 2.98 12.71 0.76
CA ILE A 33 2.74 11.26 0.91
C ILE A 33 4.07 10.49 1.05
N LEU A 34 5.09 10.90 0.30
CA LEU A 34 6.40 10.26 0.33
C LEU A 34 7.16 10.57 1.63
N GLU A 35 6.99 11.76 2.18
CA GLU A 35 7.55 12.17 3.47
C GLU A 35 7.02 11.29 4.62
N GLY A 36 5.76 10.85 4.55
CA GLY A 36 5.18 9.90 5.49
C GLY A 36 5.73 8.47 5.40
N ALA A 37 6.44 8.11 4.33
CA ALA A 37 6.93 6.75 4.08
C ALA A 37 8.29 6.47 4.72
N ALA A 38 8.49 6.86 5.98
CA ALA A 38 9.72 6.58 6.74
C ALA A 38 9.92 5.06 6.99
N GLY A 39 11.17 4.65 7.27
CA GLY A 39 11.48 3.25 7.61
C GLY A 39 11.24 2.27 6.46
N ALA A 40 11.56 2.66 5.22
CA ALA A 40 11.26 1.87 4.03
C ALA A 40 12.06 0.56 3.93
N ARG A 41 13.20 0.42 4.62
CA ARG A 41 14.10 -0.75 4.59
C ARG A 41 13.73 -1.81 5.62
N ASP A 42 12.46 -2.16 5.68
CA ASP A 42 11.94 -3.19 6.58
C ASP A 42 11.09 -4.22 5.82
N ASP A 43 10.70 -5.32 6.47
CA ASP A 43 9.84 -6.35 5.89
C ASP A 43 8.34 -6.03 5.97
N CYS A 44 7.53 -6.78 5.20
CA CYS A 44 6.09 -6.56 5.14
C CYS A 44 5.40 -6.65 6.51
N ALA A 45 5.75 -7.64 7.33
CA ALA A 45 5.07 -7.88 8.61
C ALA A 45 5.34 -6.74 9.60
N ARG A 46 6.58 -6.23 9.63
CA ARG A 46 6.94 -5.09 10.48
C ARG A 46 6.32 -3.77 10.05
N ARG A 47 5.94 -3.65 8.78
CA ARG A 47 5.26 -2.46 8.25
C ARG A 47 3.74 -2.58 8.18
N SER A 48 3.16 -3.68 8.65
CA SER A 48 1.71 -3.88 8.75
C SER A 48 1.20 -4.30 10.14
N PRO A 49 1.79 -3.86 11.28
CA PRO A 49 1.44 -4.41 12.60
C PRO A 49 0.03 -4.03 13.07
N ASP A 50 -0.50 -2.91 12.59
CA ASP A 50 -1.82 -2.35 12.87
C ASP A 50 -2.86 -2.72 11.81
N MET A 51 -2.49 -3.50 10.79
CA MET A 51 -3.43 -3.93 9.76
C MET A 51 -4.16 -5.19 10.22
N HIS A 52 -5.45 -5.05 10.55
CA HIS A 52 -6.31 -6.17 10.90
C HIS A 52 -6.82 -6.95 9.68
N PHE A 53 -6.83 -6.28 8.52
CA PHE A 53 -7.30 -6.84 7.26
C PHE A 53 -6.37 -6.40 6.13
N VAL A 54 -5.92 -7.36 5.30
CA VAL A 54 -4.94 -7.10 4.23
C VAL A 54 -5.39 -7.75 2.93
N TYR A 55 -5.37 -6.96 1.86
CA TYR A 55 -5.51 -7.45 0.50
C TYR A 55 -4.15 -7.57 -0.19
N ALA A 56 -3.99 -8.59 -1.03
CA ALA A 56 -2.85 -8.73 -1.93
C ALA A 56 -3.34 -8.61 -3.39
N THR A 57 -2.90 -7.57 -4.09
CA THR A 57 -3.26 -7.37 -5.50
C THR A 57 -2.38 -8.23 -6.39
N THR A 58 -3.01 -9.00 -7.30
CA THR A 58 -2.30 -9.91 -8.22
C THR A 58 -2.89 -9.78 -9.62
N ALA A 59 -2.07 -9.96 -10.66
CA ALA A 59 -2.53 -9.87 -12.05
C ALA A 59 -3.26 -11.14 -12.52
N ARG A 60 -3.01 -12.27 -11.86
CA ARG A 60 -3.49 -13.61 -12.20
C ARG A 60 -3.68 -14.43 -10.91
N PRO A 61 -4.54 -15.46 -10.91
CA PRO A 61 -4.67 -16.38 -9.79
C PRO A 61 -3.32 -16.98 -9.38
N ARG A 62 -3.10 -17.13 -8.07
CA ARG A 62 -1.84 -17.63 -7.49
C ARG A 62 -1.95 -19.05 -6.90
N GLU A 63 -3.08 -19.73 -7.12
CA GLU A 63 -3.35 -21.08 -6.59
C GLU A 63 -3.14 -21.19 -5.06
N MET A 64 -3.41 -20.10 -4.34
CA MET A 64 -3.35 -20.06 -2.88
C MET A 64 -4.75 -20.26 -2.30
N ILE A 65 -4.81 -20.82 -1.09
CA ILE A 65 -6.06 -20.93 -0.31
C ILE A 65 -6.37 -19.55 0.28
N LYS A 66 -6.81 -18.63 -0.57
CA LYS A 66 -7.26 -17.28 -0.24
C LYS A 66 -8.45 -16.94 -1.11
N GLU A 67 -9.41 -16.22 -0.53
CA GLU A 67 -10.54 -15.71 -1.30
C GLU A 67 -10.05 -14.71 -2.35
N VAL A 68 -10.58 -14.83 -3.57
CA VAL A 68 -10.29 -13.91 -4.67
C VAL A 68 -11.50 -13.00 -4.86
N VAL A 69 -11.26 -11.70 -4.73
CA VAL A 69 -12.29 -10.68 -4.90
C VAL A 69 -11.89 -9.70 -5.99
N THR A 70 -12.88 -9.16 -6.69
CA THR A 70 -12.70 -7.99 -7.56
C THR A 70 -12.41 -6.73 -6.73
N PRO A 71 -11.83 -5.67 -7.31
CA PRO A 71 -11.62 -4.41 -6.60
C PRO A 71 -12.90 -3.84 -5.97
N ALA A 72 -14.03 -3.90 -6.69
CA ALA A 72 -15.32 -3.42 -6.18
C ALA A 72 -15.82 -4.22 -4.97
N GLN A 73 -15.66 -5.55 -4.99
CA GLN A 73 -15.98 -6.41 -3.84
C GLN A 73 -15.06 -6.11 -2.66
N GLY A 74 -13.76 -5.93 -2.90
CA GLY A 74 -12.78 -5.64 -1.85
C GLY A 74 -13.07 -4.32 -1.11
N ILE A 75 -13.47 -3.27 -1.84
CA ILE A 75 -13.88 -2.00 -1.22
C ILE A 75 -15.13 -2.21 -0.35
N ARG A 76 -16.14 -2.91 -0.84
CA ARG A 76 -17.37 -3.18 -0.06
C ARG A 76 -17.05 -3.93 1.24
N ILE A 77 -16.31 -5.03 1.15
CA ILE A 77 -15.91 -5.82 2.33
C ILE A 77 -15.11 -4.95 3.31
N GLY A 78 -14.16 -4.16 2.83
CA GLY A 78 -13.34 -3.29 3.68
C GLY A 78 -14.15 -2.21 4.39
N SER A 79 -15.14 -1.61 3.72
CA SER A 79 -16.04 -0.62 4.33
C SER A 79 -16.97 -1.22 5.39
N ASP A 80 -17.39 -2.47 5.20
CA ASP A 80 -18.30 -3.18 6.11
C ASP A 80 -17.56 -3.78 7.32
N SER A 81 -16.22 -3.91 7.25
CA SER A 81 -15.39 -4.52 8.29
C SER A 81 -15.07 -3.59 9.49
N HIS A 82 -15.78 -2.47 9.63
CA HIS A 82 -15.69 -1.57 10.78
C HIS A 82 -16.61 -1.99 11.97
N LEU A 83 -16.81 -3.31 12.15
CA LEU A 83 -17.41 -3.91 13.35
C LEU A 83 -16.35 -4.62 14.20
#